data_AF-A0A3D3M249-F1
#
_entry.id   AF-A0A3D3M249-F1
#
_cell.length_a   1.000
_cell.length_b   1.000
_cell.length_c   1.000
_cell.angle_alpha   90.00
_cell.angle_beta   90.00
_cell.angle_gamma   90.00
#
_symmetry.space_group_name_H-M   'P 1'
#
loop_
_entity.id
_entity.type
_entity.pdbx_description
1 polymer ?
#
loop_
_entity_poly.entity_id
_entity_poly.type
_entity_poly.pdbx_seq_one_letter_code
_entity_poly.pdbx_strand_id
1 'polypeptide(L)'
;MSVNIFGRLLASFFDAQSAPVPVTGSVVFRPRFMNQTGDGALYLGTPAPATLDSEGRFEIELVDSPSSWQVALNVKDKAGNRLRFPCFDFLPAPGVERINFADIVPLADPVTGEPMLRGEPGVGISSVSFEDGKLRVATTDGQITLLDLPAAELDTDTLQGYTTKTELVEALAQFTPPETSPFTAGARYYSPVTYYWPDYYKGAESQWGKVLRFGENLGIVVMNRNSGEWTTYDKDFHTQAQLAKGAGAKRAVYYVKTQYGAAANPQKWGVGVPDAAKYTKEYILGQLEYCATHYPDTFEGVFLDEFINGWGTQSERLPWYKDLVDAIRARFGKGFLIVGNCGSNCSEEVLALDVDVYMSFESTAATYLADNPASPIHPAHMAKHPGTRFWHVVHDVTPDNYQQVFAKAESMGIGHLYITDGKLVMGEGGQWQPDVNPYAVAPSQWIADLLRPWLRGVLDTRLLAEALANRVATLESGAAGGGVKASDNGNGTVTLTL
;
A
#
# COMPACT_ATOMS: atom_id res chain seq x y z
N MET A 1 39.30 7.10 44.62
CA MET A 1 39.51 8.28 43.75
C MET A 1 38.87 7.99 42.40
N SER A 2 38.38 9.02 41.72
CA SER A 2 37.29 8.91 40.73
C SER A 2 37.76 8.93 39.26
N VAL A 3 36.78 8.73 38.35
CA VAL A 3 36.78 9.02 36.88
C VAL A 3 37.37 7.89 36.00
N ASN A 4 36.54 7.07 35.31
CA ASN A 4 35.89 7.21 33.97
C ASN A 4 36.88 6.96 32.79
N ILE A 5 36.55 6.45 31.58
CA ILE A 5 35.28 6.38 30.79
C ILE A 5 35.10 4.96 30.15
N PHE A 6 33.88 4.62 29.73
CA PHE A 6 33.51 3.48 28.84
C PHE A 6 34.35 3.39 27.54
N GLY A 7 34.60 2.16 27.05
CA GLY A 7 35.08 1.94 25.69
C GLY A 7 35.19 0.47 25.28
N ARG A 8 34.69 0.15 24.07
CA ARG A 8 34.72 -1.18 23.38
C ARG A 8 33.69 -2.22 23.85
N LEU A 9 32.46 -2.04 23.40
CA LEU A 9 31.60 -3.16 23.00
C LEU A 9 31.45 -3.13 21.46
N LEU A 10 31.39 -4.32 20.84
CA LEU A 10 30.87 -4.59 19.49
C LEU A 10 31.50 -3.83 18.30
N ALA A 11 32.55 -4.44 17.74
CA ALA A 11 32.87 -4.33 16.32
C ALA A 11 32.53 -5.67 15.62
N SER A 12 31.27 -5.81 15.19
CA SER A 12 30.75 -6.76 14.19
C SER A 12 29.23 -6.57 14.09
N PHE A 13 28.63 -6.97 12.96
CA PHE A 13 27.24 -6.69 12.57
C PHE A 13 26.94 -5.20 12.29
N PHE A 14 27.30 -4.74 11.09
CA PHE A 14 26.32 -4.38 10.06
C PHE A 14 27.06 -4.20 8.73
N ASP A 15 26.84 -5.13 7.81
CA ASP A 15 27.16 -5.01 6.39
C ASP A 15 25.91 -5.47 5.61
N ALA A 16 25.74 -4.95 4.39
CA ALA A 16 24.54 -4.95 3.55
C ALA A 16 23.39 -3.99 3.97
N GLN A 17 22.93 -3.24 2.96
CA GLN A 17 21.69 -2.42 2.90
C GLN A 17 21.64 -1.16 3.80
N SER A 18 22.45 -0.16 3.44
CA SER A 18 22.15 1.23 3.79
C SER A 18 20.83 1.68 3.14
N ALA A 19 19.83 2.03 3.95
CA ALA A 19 18.64 2.75 3.49
C ALA A 19 19.05 4.10 2.84
N PRO A 20 18.30 4.62 1.85
CA PRO A 20 18.58 5.92 1.26
C PRO A 20 18.46 7.02 2.33
N VAL A 21 19.57 7.71 2.61
CA VAL A 21 19.63 8.84 3.53
C VAL A 21 19.09 10.10 2.82
N PRO A 22 18.20 10.90 3.45
CA PRO A 22 17.73 12.15 2.85
C PRO A 22 18.89 13.11 2.55
N VAL A 23 18.96 13.61 1.31
CA VAL A 23 20.02 14.54 0.89
C VAL A 23 19.62 15.98 1.18
N THR A 24 20.49 16.73 1.84
CA THR A 24 20.34 18.19 2.00
C THR A 24 20.96 18.93 0.82
N GLY A 25 20.17 19.79 0.18
CA GLY A 25 20.61 20.70 -0.87
C GLY A 25 19.73 21.95 -0.89
N SER A 26 20.31 23.12 -1.12
CA SER A 26 19.57 24.39 -1.07
C SER A 26 19.24 24.93 -2.47
N VAL A 27 17.94 25.03 -2.76
CA VAL A 27 17.45 25.87 -3.85
C VAL A 27 17.36 27.31 -3.33
N VAL A 28 17.95 28.26 -4.05
CA VAL A 28 18.10 29.64 -3.58
C VAL A 28 17.47 30.59 -4.60
N PHE A 29 16.35 31.21 -4.21
CA PHE A 29 15.63 32.18 -5.03
C PHE A 29 16.24 33.56 -4.83
N ARG A 30 16.45 34.29 -5.93
CA ARG A 30 17.05 35.62 -5.89
C ARG A 30 16.14 36.61 -6.62
N PRO A 31 15.43 37.50 -5.91
CA PRO A 31 14.76 38.62 -6.57
C PRO A 31 15.82 39.52 -7.20
N ARG A 32 15.54 40.02 -8.40
CA ARG A 32 16.48 40.87 -9.14
C ARG A 32 15.82 42.20 -9.49
N PHE A 33 16.49 43.29 -9.15
CA PHE A 33 16.13 44.62 -9.63
C PHE A 33 17.36 45.43 -9.99
N MET A 34 17.26 46.16 -11.10
CA MET A 34 17.92 47.45 -11.28
C MET A 34 16.90 48.42 -11.90
N ASN A 35 16.84 49.63 -11.38
CA ASN A 35 15.94 50.72 -11.77
C ASN A 35 16.84 51.78 -12.50
N GLN A 36 16.40 52.81 -13.23
CA GLN A 36 15.20 53.65 -13.10
C GLN A 36 15.12 54.69 -14.24
N THR A 37 13.94 55.24 -14.54
CA THR A 37 13.81 56.66 -14.96
C THR A 37 12.62 57.32 -14.27
N GLY A 38 12.86 58.04 -13.16
CA GLY A 38 11.92 58.89 -12.40
C GLY A 38 10.63 58.22 -11.89
N ASP A 39 10.38 57.99 -10.60
CA ASP A 39 11.02 58.42 -9.36
C ASP A 39 10.87 57.33 -8.27
N GLY A 40 11.97 56.78 -7.74
CA GLY A 40 11.97 55.95 -6.52
C GLY A 40 12.42 54.48 -6.62
N ALA A 41 13.25 54.09 -5.64
CA ALA A 41 13.63 52.74 -5.19
C ALA A 41 14.40 51.78 -6.13
N LEU A 42 15.62 51.44 -5.73
CA LEU A 42 16.40 50.29 -6.19
C LEU A 42 16.72 49.42 -4.96
N TYR A 43 16.32 48.13 -4.96
CA TYR A 43 16.78 47.17 -3.95
C TYR A 43 17.09 45.79 -4.54
N LEU A 44 18.32 45.34 -4.30
CA LEU A 44 18.76 43.96 -4.50
C LEU A 44 18.35 43.16 -3.27
N GLY A 45 17.32 42.33 -3.39
CA GLY A 45 16.75 41.62 -2.25
C GLY A 45 17.62 40.50 -1.70
N THR A 46 17.47 40.24 -0.40
CA THR A 46 18.01 39.08 0.31
C THR A 46 17.47 37.78 -0.33
N PRO A 47 18.26 36.69 -0.43
CA PRO A 47 17.74 35.43 -0.94
C PRO A 47 16.63 34.89 -0.02
N ALA A 48 15.47 34.57 -0.59
CA ALA A 48 14.41 33.90 0.15
C ALA A 48 14.74 32.40 0.28
N PRO A 49 14.72 31.82 1.50
CA PRO A 49 14.76 30.37 1.65
C PRO A 49 13.43 29.80 1.15
N ALA A 50 13.50 28.75 0.35
CA ALA A 50 12.31 27.95 0.04
C ALA A 50 12.26 26.74 0.97
N THR A 51 11.09 26.46 1.52
CA THR A 51 10.80 25.26 2.29
C THR A 51 10.16 24.22 1.38
N LEU A 52 10.48 22.94 1.60
CA LEU A 52 9.73 21.85 0.99
C LEU A 52 8.50 21.57 1.86
N ASP A 53 7.31 21.57 1.28
CA ASP A 53 6.09 21.19 2.00
C ASP A 53 5.95 19.66 2.14
N SER A 54 4.92 19.21 2.86
CA SER A 54 4.64 17.79 3.08
C SER A 54 4.28 17.00 1.82
N GLU A 55 4.12 17.66 0.67
CA GLU A 55 3.83 17.06 -0.63
C GLU A 55 5.04 17.12 -1.59
N GLY A 56 6.18 17.63 -1.12
CA GLY A 56 7.41 17.74 -1.90
C GLY A 56 7.48 18.97 -2.81
N ARG A 57 6.59 19.96 -2.63
CA ARG A 57 6.57 21.22 -3.40
C ARG A 57 7.43 22.27 -2.70
N PHE A 58 8.03 23.18 -3.47
CA PHE A 58 8.73 24.33 -2.91
C PHE A 58 7.74 25.46 -2.61
N GLU A 59 7.60 25.83 -1.33
CA GLU A 59 6.90 27.03 -0.90
C GLU A 59 7.89 28.20 -0.69
N ILE A 60 7.45 29.42 -1.04
CA ILE A 60 8.19 30.67 -0.83
C ILE A 60 7.19 31.70 -0.33
N GLU A 61 7.47 32.32 0.83
CA GLU A 61 6.72 33.45 1.35
C GLU A 61 7.18 34.75 0.68
N LEU A 62 6.27 35.45 0.01
CA LEU A 62 6.56 36.68 -0.73
C LEU A 62 6.49 37.90 0.19
N VAL A 63 7.65 38.34 0.70
CA VAL A 63 7.74 39.52 1.59
C VAL A 63 7.48 40.84 0.86
N ASP A 64 7.66 40.87 -0.46
CA ASP A 64 7.33 41.98 -1.37
C ASP A 64 6.91 41.42 -2.74
N SER A 65 6.22 42.20 -3.56
CA SER A 65 5.77 41.82 -4.92
C SER A 65 6.67 42.42 -6.03
N PRO A 66 7.77 41.78 -6.45
CA PRO A 66 8.62 42.29 -7.52
C PRO A 66 8.06 41.98 -8.92
N SER A 67 8.49 42.77 -9.91
CA SER A 67 8.04 42.61 -11.31
C SER A 67 8.76 41.50 -12.09
N SER A 68 9.72 40.79 -11.49
CA SER A 68 10.29 39.55 -12.05
C SER A 68 11.05 38.77 -10.97
N TRP A 69 11.05 37.45 -11.09
CA TRP A 69 11.85 36.53 -10.26
C TRP A 69 12.78 35.68 -11.11
N GLN A 70 13.98 35.41 -10.59
CA GLN A 70 14.92 34.43 -11.15
C GLN A 70 15.13 33.28 -10.16
N VAL A 71 14.88 32.06 -10.63
CA VAL A 71 15.26 30.83 -9.91
C VAL A 71 16.76 30.57 -10.14
N ALA A 72 17.46 29.96 -9.18
CA ALA A 72 18.83 29.50 -9.39
C ALA A 72 19.09 28.15 -8.69
N LEU A 73 19.12 27.08 -9.49
CA LEU A 73 19.56 25.76 -9.04
C LEU A 73 21.09 25.77 -8.89
N ASN A 74 21.58 25.75 -7.64
CA ASN A 74 23.00 25.76 -7.31
C ASN A 74 23.39 24.40 -6.73
N VAL A 75 23.67 23.43 -7.61
CA VAL A 75 24.20 22.12 -7.19
C VAL A 75 25.73 22.23 -7.02
N LYS A 76 26.31 21.54 -6.05
CA LYS A 76 27.77 21.39 -5.93
C LYS A 76 28.17 19.96 -6.30
N ASP A 77 29.27 19.82 -7.03
CA ASP A 77 29.87 18.51 -7.29
C ASP A 77 30.73 18.00 -6.12
N LYS A 78 31.28 16.78 -6.26
CA LYS A 78 32.15 16.13 -5.26
C LYS A 78 33.47 16.86 -4.99
N ALA A 79 33.88 17.80 -5.82
CA ALA A 79 35.05 18.65 -5.62
C ALA A 79 34.69 20.05 -5.10
N GLY A 80 33.41 20.30 -4.79
CA GLY A 80 32.90 21.58 -4.30
C GLY A 80 32.67 22.62 -5.40
N ASN A 81 32.83 22.26 -6.68
CA ASN A 81 32.56 23.17 -7.79
C ASN A 81 31.06 23.45 -7.89
N ARG A 82 30.70 24.69 -8.19
CA ARG A 82 29.30 25.06 -8.43
C ARG A 82 28.88 24.68 -9.85
N LEU A 83 28.01 23.69 -9.96
CA LEU A 83 27.22 23.45 -11.17
C LEU A 83 26.14 24.53 -11.23
N ARG A 84 26.37 25.54 -12.08
CA ARG A 84 25.41 26.62 -12.34
C ARG A 84 24.60 26.26 -13.58
N PHE A 85 23.34 25.92 -13.37
CA PHE A 85 22.36 25.83 -14.45
C PHE A 85 21.88 27.25 -14.81
N PRO A 86 21.83 27.64 -16.10
CA PRO A 86 21.07 28.81 -16.52
C PRO A 86 19.59 28.56 -16.25
N CYS A 87 18.85 29.59 -15.82
CA CYS A 87 17.47 29.45 -15.33
C CYS A 87 16.54 30.47 -16.00
N PHE A 88 15.23 30.22 -15.90
CA PHE A 88 14.16 31.08 -16.40
C PHE A 88 13.83 32.25 -15.47
N ASP A 89 13.30 33.31 -16.08
CA ASP A 89 12.65 34.42 -15.39
C ASP A 89 11.11 34.25 -15.48
N PHE A 90 10.38 34.60 -14.42
CA PHE A 90 8.92 34.47 -14.38
C PHE A 90 8.21 35.62 -13.63
N LEU A 91 6.90 35.72 -13.82
CA LEU A 91 5.99 36.70 -13.21
C LEU A 91 4.91 35.99 -12.37
N PRO A 92 4.80 36.21 -11.05
CA PRO A 92 3.61 35.81 -10.30
C PRO A 92 2.42 36.70 -10.67
N ALA A 93 1.21 36.13 -10.66
CA ALA A 93 0.00 36.92 -10.88
C ALA A 93 -0.27 37.88 -9.70
N PRO A 94 -0.86 39.07 -9.93
CA PRO A 94 -1.14 40.03 -8.86
C PRO A 94 -2.07 39.43 -7.78
N GLY A 95 -1.67 39.54 -6.51
CA GLY A 95 -2.43 39.01 -5.37
C GLY A 95 -2.18 37.54 -5.04
N VAL A 96 -1.21 36.88 -5.67
CA VAL A 96 -0.79 35.52 -5.32
C VAL A 96 0.22 35.56 -4.17
N GLU A 97 -0.18 35.03 -3.01
CA GLU A 97 0.68 34.95 -1.80
C GLU A 97 1.57 33.68 -1.76
N ARG A 98 1.27 32.67 -2.58
CA ARG A 98 1.99 31.38 -2.66
C ARG A 98 2.04 30.88 -4.10
N ILE A 99 3.18 30.34 -4.53
CA ILE A 99 3.40 29.91 -5.92
C ILE A 99 3.70 28.41 -5.96
N ASN A 100 2.90 27.64 -6.70
CA ASN A 100 3.24 26.26 -7.05
C ASN A 100 4.15 26.27 -8.29
N PHE A 101 5.15 25.39 -8.32
CA PHE A 101 6.06 25.24 -9.47
C PHE A 101 5.34 24.84 -10.77
N ALA A 102 4.21 24.14 -10.68
CA ALA A 102 3.36 23.82 -11.83
C ALA A 102 2.69 25.06 -12.47
N ASP A 103 2.56 26.16 -11.73
CA ASP A 103 1.91 27.39 -12.17
C ASP A 103 2.91 28.43 -12.72
N ILE A 104 4.21 28.10 -12.74
CA ILE A 104 5.27 29.01 -13.22
C ILE A 104 5.30 29.02 -14.75
N VAL A 105 4.79 30.09 -15.36
CA VAL A 105 4.91 30.35 -16.79
C VAL A 105 6.18 31.18 -17.06
N PRO A 106 7.11 30.71 -17.93
CA PRO A 106 8.29 31.49 -18.28
C PRO A 106 7.92 32.74 -19.09
N LEU A 107 8.62 33.85 -18.81
CA LEU A 107 8.42 35.12 -19.51
C LEU A 107 8.75 35.02 -21.01
N ALA A 108 7.82 35.43 -21.87
CA ALA A 108 8.06 35.55 -23.30
C ALA A 108 8.96 36.76 -23.62
N ASP A 109 9.85 36.59 -24.60
CA ASP A 109 10.71 37.63 -25.13
C ASP A 109 9.83 38.73 -25.78
N PRO A 110 9.99 40.01 -25.40
CA PRO A 110 9.10 41.08 -25.88
C PRO A 110 9.33 41.47 -27.35
N VAL A 111 10.33 40.88 -28.03
CA VAL A 111 10.64 41.10 -29.45
C VAL A 111 10.24 39.90 -30.31
N THR A 112 10.40 38.66 -29.81
CA THR A 112 10.10 37.44 -30.59
C THR A 112 8.83 36.70 -30.16
N GLY A 113 8.33 36.92 -28.94
CA GLY A 113 7.18 36.22 -28.37
C GLY A 113 7.48 34.83 -27.78
N GLU A 114 8.72 34.36 -27.85
CA GLU A 114 9.15 33.03 -27.41
C GLU A 114 9.66 33.04 -25.95
N PRO A 115 9.49 31.98 -25.14
CA PRO A 115 9.96 31.93 -23.75
C PRO A 115 11.46 32.21 -23.58
N MET A 116 11.82 33.18 -22.74
CA MET A 116 13.22 33.55 -22.47
C MET A 116 13.92 32.56 -21.54
N LEU A 117 14.86 31.80 -22.11
CA LEU A 117 15.81 30.95 -21.40
C LEU A 117 17.22 31.25 -21.92
N ARG A 118 18.12 31.72 -21.03
CA ARG A 118 19.44 32.21 -21.46
C ARG A 118 20.53 31.13 -21.37
N GLY A 119 20.57 30.21 -22.34
CA GLY A 119 21.67 29.28 -22.52
C GLY A 119 21.36 28.16 -23.52
N GLU A 120 21.95 28.23 -24.72
CA GLU A 120 21.67 27.39 -25.92
C GLU A 120 20.22 27.51 -26.46
N PRO A 121 20.00 27.48 -27.79
CA PRO A 121 18.65 27.60 -28.36
C PRO A 121 17.82 26.33 -28.15
N GLY A 122 16.64 26.45 -27.51
CA GLY A 122 15.55 25.47 -27.60
C GLY A 122 15.50 24.35 -26.53
N VAL A 123 16.44 24.29 -25.59
CA VAL A 123 16.51 23.22 -24.57
C VAL A 123 16.42 23.79 -23.15
N GLY A 124 15.21 23.98 -22.64
CA GLY A 124 14.93 24.28 -21.24
C GLY A 124 14.74 23.03 -20.39
N ILE A 125 14.61 23.17 -19.07
CA ILE A 125 14.20 22.07 -18.18
C ILE A 125 12.66 22.00 -18.17
N SER A 126 12.10 20.83 -18.48
CA SER A 126 10.65 20.57 -18.49
C SER A 126 10.16 19.91 -17.20
N SER A 127 11.01 19.12 -16.52
CA SER A 127 10.74 18.63 -15.17
C SER A 127 12.01 18.23 -14.42
N VAL A 128 11.95 18.28 -13.08
CA VAL A 128 12.96 17.68 -12.19
C VAL A 128 12.22 16.73 -11.25
N SER A 129 12.76 15.54 -11.07
CA SER A 129 12.12 14.42 -10.37
C SER A 129 13.18 13.47 -9.82
N PHE A 130 12.77 12.47 -9.03
CA PHE A 130 13.66 11.42 -8.52
C PHE A 130 13.28 10.07 -9.15
N GLU A 131 14.28 9.32 -9.60
CA GLU A 131 14.14 7.98 -10.19
C GLU A 131 15.34 7.14 -9.74
N ASP A 132 15.09 5.97 -9.15
CA ASP A 132 16.10 5.01 -8.66
C ASP A 132 17.27 5.62 -7.82
N GLY A 133 16.94 6.58 -6.95
CA GLY A 133 17.92 7.26 -6.09
C GLY A 133 18.80 8.30 -6.82
N LYS A 134 18.47 8.63 -8.07
CA LYS A 134 19.14 9.64 -8.90
C LYS A 134 18.25 10.85 -9.13
N LEU A 135 18.86 12.00 -9.42
CA LEU A 135 18.13 13.19 -9.84
C LEU A 135 17.85 13.09 -11.34
N ARG A 136 16.57 13.00 -11.70
CA ARG A 136 16.07 12.94 -13.08
C ARG A 136 15.69 14.34 -13.56
N VAL A 137 16.48 14.89 -14.45
CA VAL A 137 16.22 16.17 -15.12
C VAL A 137 15.75 15.89 -16.54
N ALA A 138 14.50 16.22 -16.84
CA ALA A 138 13.96 16.20 -18.19
C ALA A 138 13.99 17.60 -18.80
N THR A 139 14.23 17.69 -20.11
CA THR A 139 14.30 18.94 -20.86
C THR A 139 13.15 19.09 -21.85
N THR A 140 12.95 20.30 -22.39
CA THR A 140 11.82 20.64 -23.29
C THR A 140 11.94 20.02 -24.68
N ASP A 141 13.14 19.57 -25.06
CA ASP A 141 13.38 18.75 -26.26
C ASP A 141 13.14 17.24 -26.03
N GLY A 142 12.79 16.86 -24.80
CA GLY A 142 12.52 15.47 -24.39
C GLY A 142 13.75 14.69 -23.92
N GLN A 143 14.95 15.26 -23.86
CA GLN A 143 16.09 14.56 -23.25
C GLN A 143 15.92 14.39 -21.74
N ILE A 144 16.44 13.27 -21.22
CA ILE A 144 16.40 12.94 -19.79
C ILE A 144 17.84 12.67 -19.35
N THR A 145 18.30 13.41 -18.35
CA THR A 145 19.59 13.18 -17.69
C THR A 145 19.35 12.63 -16.29
N LEU A 146 19.94 11.48 -15.97
CA LEU A 146 19.99 10.92 -14.62
C LEU A 146 21.35 11.26 -13.99
N LEU A 147 21.34 12.07 -12.93
CA LEU A 147 22.54 12.49 -12.22
C LEU A 147 22.73 11.67 -10.94
N ASP A 148 23.90 11.05 -10.81
CA ASP A 148 24.32 10.41 -9.56
C ASP A 148 24.51 11.45 -8.46
N LEU A 149 23.77 11.30 -7.37
CA LEU A 149 23.94 12.14 -6.19
C LEU A 149 25.27 11.81 -5.48
N PRO A 150 25.96 12.79 -4.87
CA PRO A 150 27.14 12.53 -4.07
C PRO A 150 26.76 11.67 -2.86
N ALA A 151 27.56 10.65 -2.56
CA ALA A 151 27.41 9.90 -1.32
C ALA A 151 27.65 10.84 -0.13
N ALA A 152 26.73 10.85 0.83
CA ALA A 152 26.83 11.71 2.00
C ALA A 152 27.85 11.14 3.00
N GLU A 153 28.80 11.97 3.43
CA GLU A 153 29.47 11.77 4.71
C GLU A 153 28.56 12.36 5.81
N LEU A 154 28.45 11.65 6.94
CA LEU A 154 27.69 12.11 8.10
C LEU A 154 28.40 13.29 8.77
N ASP A 155 27.82 14.49 8.67
CA ASP A 155 28.25 15.65 9.45
C ASP A 155 27.83 15.48 10.92
N THR A 156 28.81 15.08 11.74
CA THR A 156 28.62 14.80 13.17
C THR A 156 28.25 16.04 14.00
N ASP A 157 28.44 17.27 13.51
CA ASP A 157 28.12 18.47 14.27
C ASP A 157 26.61 18.77 14.31
N THR A 158 25.85 18.32 13.30
CA THR A 158 24.38 18.44 13.30
C THR A 158 23.68 17.57 14.35
N LEU A 159 24.38 16.57 14.90
CA LEU A 159 23.84 15.67 15.93
C LEU A 159 23.86 16.26 17.34
N GLN A 160 24.53 17.41 17.57
CA GLN A 160 24.67 17.99 18.91
C GLN A 160 23.34 18.49 19.52
N GLY A 161 22.28 18.64 18.71
CA GLY A 161 20.95 19.06 19.17
C GLY A 161 20.07 17.94 19.75
N TYR A 162 20.45 16.67 19.57
CA TYR A 162 19.65 15.50 19.97
C TYR A 162 20.39 14.68 21.02
N THR A 163 19.88 14.67 22.26
CA THR A 163 20.60 14.11 23.40
C THR A 163 20.40 12.61 23.60
N THR A 164 19.42 12.02 22.92
CA THR A 164 19.11 10.59 23.00
C THR A 164 18.87 9.95 21.63
N LYS A 165 19.10 8.63 21.55
CA LYS A 165 18.79 7.83 20.37
C LYS A 165 17.28 7.84 20.02
N THR A 166 16.42 8.00 21.02
CA THR A 166 14.96 8.05 20.84
C THR A 166 14.54 9.34 20.13
N GLU A 167 15.02 10.50 20.60
CA GLU A 167 14.75 11.80 19.94
C GLU A 167 15.23 11.81 18.49
N LEU A 168 16.38 11.18 18.20
CA LEU A 168 16.90 11.09 16.83
C LEU A 168 16.01 10.21 15.93
N VAL A 169 15.47 9.10 16.46
CA VAL A 169 14.54 8.21 15.74
C VAL A 169 13.18 8.87 15.53
N GLU A 170 12.67 9.61 16.53
CA GLU A 170 11.42 10.37 16.42
C GLU A 170 11.55 11.53 15.41
N ALA A 171 12.69 12.23 15.38
CA ALA A 171 12.97 13.25 14.38
C ALA A 171 13.09 12.64 12.96
N LEU A 172 13.82 11.52 12.81
CA LEU A 172 13.93 10.82 11.52
C LEU A 172 12.58 10.26 11.03
N ALA A 173 11.68 9.86 11.93
CA ALA A 173 10.31 9.47 11.59
C ALA A 173 9.45 10.64 11.06
N GLN A 174 9.77 11.89 11.41
CA GLN A 174 9.11 13.09 10.87
C GLN A 174 9.65 13.50 9.48
N PHE A 175 10.88 13.10 9.14
CA PHE A 175 11.52 13.37 7.84
C PHE A 175 11.50 12.18 6.87
N THR A 176 11.05 11.01 7.31
CA THR A 176 10.72 9.90 6.42
C THR A 176 9.33 10.17 5.86
N PRO A 177 9.12 10.28 4.53
CA PRO A 177 7.77 10.38 3.99
C PRO A 177 6.98 9.15 4.49
N PRO A 178 5.77 9.32 5.06
CA PRO A 178 5.07 8.22 5.69
C PRO A 178 4.94 7.07 4.69
N GLU A 179 5.26 5.83 5.11
CA GLU A 179 5.08 4.66 4.25
C GLU A 179 3.63 4.66 3.74
N THR A 180 3.46 4.93 2.44
CA THR A 180 2.12 5.12 1.84
C THR A 180 1.29 3.86 1.96
N SER A 181 1.96 2.71 1.90
CA SER A 181 1.43 1.39 2.26
C SER A 181 1.77 1.06 3.72
N PRO A 182 0.78 0.65 4.54
CA PRO A 182 1.03 0.10 5.89
C PRO A 182 1.43 -1.40 5.85
N PHE A 183 1.71 -1.93 4.66
CA PHE A 183 2.04 -3.32 4.40
C PHE A 183 3.50 -3.44 3.99
N THR A 184 4.29 -4.12 4.81
CA THR A 184 5.71 -4.42 4.59
C THR A 184 5.84 -5.46 3.49
N ALA A 185 6.72 -5.21 2.51
CA ALA A 185 6.99 -6.16 1.44
C ALA A 185 7.48 -7.52 2.00
N GLY A 186 6.92 -8.63 1.49
CA GLY A 186 7.23 -9.98 1.95
C GLY A 186 6.54 -10.43 3.25
N ALA A 187 5.86 -9.52 3.97
CA ALA A 187 5.03 -9.89 5.11
C ALA A 187 3.69 -10.53 4.66
N ARG A 188 3.08 -11.29 5.57
CA ARG A 188 1.81 -12.01 5.36
C ARG A 188 0.75 -11.42 6.27
N TYR A 189 -0.42 -11.14 5.71
CA TYR A 189 -1.53 -10.48 6.40
C TYR A 189 -2.82 -11.30 6.28
N TYR A 190 -3.49 -11.50 7.42
CA TYR A 190 -4.83 -12.03 7.43
C TYR A 190 -5.78 -10.87 7.12
N SER A 191 -6.43 -10.92 5.96
CA SER A 191 -7.36 -9.88 5.52
C SER A 191 -8.71 -10.53 5.30
N PRO A 192 -9.57 -10.62 6.33
CA PRO A 192 -10.84 -11.33 6.23
C PRO A 192 -11.93 -10.54 5.49
N VAL A 193 -12.79 -11.28 4.80
CA VAL A 193 -14.02 -10.73 4.19
C VAL A 193 -15.09 -10.60 5.28
N THR A 194 -15.06 -9.46 5.98
CA THR A 194 -15.89 -9.19 7.18
C THR A 194 -17.24 -8.56 6.82
N TYR A 195 -18.03 -9.22 5.97
CA TYR A 195 -19.33 -8.68 5.53
C TYR A 195 -20.47 -8.86 6.54
N TYR A 196 -20.24 -9.55 7.66
CA TYR A 196 -21.22 -9.71 8.73
C TYR A 196 -21.35 -8.47 9.62
N TRP A 197 -22.57 -8.23 10.09
CA TRP A 197 -22.93 -7.07 10.91
C TRP A 197 -22.04 -6.93 12.16
N PRO A 198 -21.64 -5.71 12.56
CA PRO A 198 -20.99 -5.43 13.84
C PRO A 198 -21.62 -6.15 15.03
N ASP A 199 -20.86 -7.03 15.69
CA ASP A 199 -21.42 -7.88 16.74
C ASP A 199 -20.55 -7.96 18.01
N TYR A 200 -19.70 -6.94 18.21
CA TYR A 200 -18.81 -6.78 19.36
C TYR A 200 -19.49 -6.96 20.73
N TYR A 201 -20.78 -6.64 20.83
CA TYR A 201 -21.59 -6.81 22.04
C TYR A 201 -21.96 -8.26 22.36
N LYS A 202 -21.68 -9.24 21.48
CA LYS A 202 -21.94 -10.68 21.70
C LYS A 202 -20.81 -11.41 22.44
N GLY A 203 -19.74 -10.72 22.83
CA GLY A 203 -18.64 -11.32 23.61
C GLY A 203 -17.98 -12.51 22.92
N ALA A 204 -18.06 -13.70 23.51
CA ALA A 204 -17.42 -14.90 22.98
C ALA A 204 -18.05 -15.41 21.66
N GLU A 205 -19.32 -15.09 21.39
CA GLU A 205 -20.03 -15.49 20.16
C GLU A 205 -19.81 -14.53 18.99
N SER A 206 -19.17 -13.38 19.24
CA SER A 206 -18.92 -12.35 18.22
C SER A 206 -18.03 -12.87 17.09
N GLN A 207 -18.52 -12.80 15.85
CA GLN A 207 -17.73 -13.13 14.66
C GLN A 207 -16.60 -12.12 14.45
N TRP A 208 -16.86 -10.84 14.72
CA TRP A 208 -15.82 -9.82 14.79
C TRP A 208 -14.78 -10.16 15.88
N GLY A 209 -15.22 -10.52 17.08
CA GLY A 209 -14.36 -10.92 18.19
C GLY A 209 -13.48 -12.15 17.92
N LYS A 210 -13.85 -13.04 16.98
CA LYS A 210 -12.97 -14.11 16.48
C LYS A 210 -11.85 -13.55 15.59
N VAL A 211 -12.20 -12.64 14.67
CA VAL A 211 -11.26 -11.96 13.76
C VAL A 211 -10.29 -11.06 14.51
N LEU A 212 -10.76 -10.26 15.49
CA LEU A 212 -9.90 -9.33 16.24
C LEU A 212 -8.77 -10.02 17.01
N ARG A 213 -8.91 -11.33 17.33
CA ARG A 213 -7.86 -12.15 17.96
C ARG A 213 -6.65 -12.43 17.07
N PHE A 214 -6.63 -12.00 15.81
CA PHE A 214 -5.43 -12.05 14.97
C PHE A 214 -4.45 -10.90 15.25
N GLY A 215 -4.89 -9.85 15.95
CA GLY A 215 -4.01 -8.79 16.42
C GLY A 215 -3.35 -8.02 15.28
N GLU A 216 -2.07 -7.67 15.46
CA GLU A 216 -1.22 -6.98 14.48
C GLU A 216 -1.02 -7.71 13.14
N ASN A 217 -1.43 -8.99 13.03
CA ASN A 217 -1.41 -9.75 11.78
C ASN A 217 -2.63 -9.46 10.89
N LEU A 218 -3.60 -8.67 11.37
CA LEU A 218 -4.73 -8.19 10.59
C LEU A 218 -4.26 -7.15 9.58
N GLY A 219 -4.40 -7.46 8.29
CA GLY A 219 -4.13 -6.52 7.21
C GLY A 219 -5.29 -5.56 7.01
N ILE A 220 -6.26 -6.01 6.20
CA ILE A 220 -7.43 -5.25 5.80
C ILE A 220 -8.67 -5.87 6.44
N VAL A 221 -9.53 -5.05 7.05
CA VAL A 221 -10.91 -5.44 7.41
C VAL A 221 -11.91 -4.56 6.67
N VAL A 222 -13.05 -5.12 6.27
CA VAL A 222 -14.05 -4.42 5.46
C VAL A 222 -15.26 -4.05 6.32
N MET A 223 -15.58 -2.75 6.38
CA MET A 223 -16.86 -2.26 6.84
C MET A 223 -17.87 -2.38 5.69
N ASN A 224 -18.88 -3.24 5.82
CA ASN A 224 -19.92 -3.41 4.80
C ASN A 224 -21.31 -3.11 5.38
N ARG A 225 -21.71 -1.84 5.34
CA ARG A 225 -23.07 -1.43 5.70
C ARG A 225 -23.99 -1.58 4.50
N ASN A 226 -24.91 -2.53 4.57
CA ASN A 226 -26.00 -2.71 3.58
C ASN A 226 -25.52 -2.66 2.11
N SER A 227 -24.45 -3.40 1.79
CA SER A 227 -23.82 -3.43 0.45
C SER A 227 -23.32 -2.07 -0.04
N GLY A 228 -22.80 -1.24 0.88
CA GLY A 228 -22.17 0.04 0.58
C GLY A 228 -23.10 1.25 0.59
N GLU A 229 -24.25 1.14 1.26
CA GLU A 229 -25.18 2.25 1.47
C GLU A 229 -24.78 3.03 2.74
N TRP A 230 -24.01 4.10 2.53
CA TRP A 230 -23.42 4.92 3.58
C TRP A 230 -24.20 6.18 3.91
N THR A 231 -25.30 6.49 3.20
CA THR A 231 -26.17 7.68 3.37
C THR A 231 -26.78 7.89 4.77
N THR A 232 -26.44 7.07 5.77
CA THR A 232 -26.87 7.22 7.16
C THR A 232 -25.75 6.75 8.10
N TYR A 233 -25.39 7.58 9.06
CA TYR A 233 -24.42 7.26 10.11
C TYR A 233 -24.90 6.07 10.95
N ASP A 234 -23.96 5.16 11.22
CA ASP A 234 -24.21 3.91 11.93
C ASP A 234 -23.14 3.71 13.00
N LYS A 235 -23.52 3.97 14.25
CA LYS A 235 -22.63 3.91 15.41
C LYS A 235 -21.98 2.53 15.58
N ASP A 236 -22.66 1.46 15.16
CA ASP A 236 -22.19 0.10 15.37
C ASP A 236 -21.03 -0.20 14.42
N PHE A 237 -21.10 0.27 13.17
CA PHE A 237 -19.97 0.21 12.22
C PHE A 237 -18.80 1.10 12.64
N HIS A 238 -19.07 2.31 13.15
CA HIS A 238 -18.03 3.20 13.67
C HIS A 238 -17.27 2.53 14.84
N THR A 239 -18.01 2.03 15.83
CA THR A 239 -17.46 1.32 16.99
C THR A 239 -16.66 0.08 16.54
N GLN A 240 -17.16 -0.66 15.54
CA GLN A 240 -16.51 -1.86 15.05
C GLN A 240 -15.20 -1.57 14.31
N ALA A 241 -15.13 -0.48 13.54
CA ALA A 241 -13.91 -0.02 12.91
C ALA A 241 -12.87 0.42 13.95
N GLN A 242 -13.28 1.20 14.96
CA GLN A 242 -12.41 1.60 16.08
C GLN A 242 -11.84 0.38 16.83
N LEU A 243 -12.68 -0.62 17.12
CA LEU A 243 -12.25 -1.87 17.75
C LEU A 243 -11.28 -2.67 16.87
N ALA A 244 -11.45 -2.68 15.55
CA ALA A 244 -10.52 -3.34 14.64
C ALA A 244 -9.15 -2.63 14.58
N LYS A 245 -9.15 -1.30 14.53
CA LYS A 245 -7.94 -0.48 14.65
C LYS A 245 -7.23 -0.71 15.97
N GLY A 246 -7.96 -0.66 17.08
CA GLY A 246 -7.42 -0.92 18.43
C GLY A 246 -6.90 -2.35 18.63
N ALA A 247 -7.40 -3.31 17.86
CA ALA A 247 -6.86 -4.67 17.83
C ALA A 247 -5.58 -4.81 16.99
N GLY A 248 -5.19 -3.79 16.21
CA GLY A 248 -3.97 -3.80 15.39
C GLY A 248 -4.17 -4.05 13.89
N ALA A 249 -5.41 -3.96 13.38
CA ALA A 249 -5.67 -3.99 11.94
C ALA A 249 -4.98 -2.82 11.24
N LYS A 250 -4.22 -3.10 10.16
CA LYS A 250 -3.48 -2.04 9.45
C LYS A 250 -4.41 -1.02 8.81
N ARG A 251 -5.50 -1.48 8.19
CA ARG A 251 -6.55 -0.62 7.61
C ARG A 251 -7.96 -1.16 7.87
N ALA A 252 -8.88 -0.25 8.20
CA ALA A 252 -10.30 -0.45 7.97
C ALA A 252 -10.68 0.19 6.62
N VAL A 253 -11.33 -0.57 5.74
CA VAL A 253 -11.79 -0.09 4.43
C VAL A 253 -13.30 -0.19 4.32
N TYR A 254 -13.93 0.76 3.63
CA TYR A 254 -15.38 0.86 3.54
C TYR A 254 -15.85 0.32 2.20
N TYR A 255 -16.71 -0.68 2.22
CA TYR A 255 -17.28 -1.31 1.03
C TYR A 255 -18.13 -0.29 0.26
N VAL A 256 -17.89 -0.16 -1.04
CA VAL A 256 -18.79 0.49 -1.99
C VAL A 256 -18.86 -0.36 -3.26
N LYS A 257 -20.08 -0.56 -3.75
CA LYS A 257 -20.38 -1.37 -4.93
C LYS A 257 -20.07 -0.58 -6.21
N THR A 258 -19.34 -1.17 -7.16
CA THR A 258 -19.06 -0.53 -8.48
C THR A 258 -19.79 -1.18 -9.65
N GLN A 259 -20.34 -2.39 -9.46
CA GLN A 259 -21.16 -3.11 -10.45
C GLN A 259 -20.52 -3.24 -11.83
N TYR A 260 -19.23 -3.56 -11.84
CA TYR A 260 -18.38 -3.66 -13.03
C TYR A 260 -18.42 -2.40 -13.92
N GLY A 261 -18.73 -1.23 -13.35
CA GLY A 261 -18.86 0.03 -14.07
C GLY A 261 -20.09 0.11 -14.99
N ALA A 262 -21.13 -0.69 -14.74
CA ALA A 262 -22.34 -0.72 -15.57
C ALA A 262 -22.99 0.66 -15.76
N ALA A 263 -22.90 1.53 -14.75
CA ALA A 263 -23.48 2.88 -14.77
C ALA A 263 -22.85 3.82 -15.79
N ALA A 264 -21.65 3.53 -16.26
CA ALA A 264 -20.97 4.31 -17.29
C ALA A 264 -21.60 4.14 -18.69
N ASN A 265 -22.28 3.03 -18.94
CA ASN A 265 -23.13 2.82 -20.12
C ASN A 265 -24.20 1.75 -19.82
N PRO A 266 -25.31 2.11 -19.15
CA PRO A 266 -26.31 1.13 -18.72
C PRO A 266 -26.94 0.34 -19.88
N GLN A 267 -27.02 0.94 -21.07
CA GLN A 267 -27.60 0.31 -22.26
C GLN A 267 -26.68 -0.76 -22.87
N LYS A 268 -25.36 -0.63 -22.76
CA LYS A 268 -24.38 -1.61 -23.27
C LYS A 268 -23.88 -2.58 -22.19
N TRP A 269 -23.57 -2.05 -21.01
CA TRP A 269 -22.88 -2.78 -19.94
C TRP A 269 -23.79 -3.16 -18.77
N GLY A 270 -25.00 -2.58 -18.70
CA GLY A 270 -26.02 -2.85 -17.69
C GLY A 270 -27.09 -3.89 -18.06
N VAL A 271 -26.99 -4.54 -19.22
CA VAL A 271 -27.97 -5.55 -19.66
C VAL A 271 -27.93 -6.75 -18.71
N GLY A 272 -29.06 -7.02 -18.05
CA GLY A 272 -29.17 -8.09 -17.04
C GLY A 272 -28.60 -7.74 -15.66
N VAL A 273 -28.14 -6.49 -15.46
CA VAL A 273 -27.57 -6.01 -14.20
C VAL A 273 -28.65 -5.24 -13.42
N PRO A 274 -29.03 -5.65 -12.19
CA PRO A 274 -30.00 -4.91 -11.37
C PRO A 274 -29.51 -3.50 -11.06
N ASP A 275 -30.39 -2.49 -11.14
CA ASP A 275 -30.05 -1.08 -10.85
C ASP A 275 -28.84 -0.52 -11.61
N ALA A 276 -28.56 -1.02 -12.82
CA ALA A 276 -27.32 -0.74 -13.56
C ALA A 276 -26.91 0.73 -13.72
N ALA A 277 -27.84 1.69 -13.62
CA ALA A 277 -27.56 3.13 -13.71
C ALA A 277 -27.21 3.80 -12.37
N LYS A 278 -27.29 3.08 -11.24
CA LYS A 278 -27.19 3.62 -9.88
C LYS A 278 -25.76 3.99 -9.48
N TYR A 279 -24.81 3.07 -9.67
CA TYR A 279 -23.44 3.19 -9.17
C TYR A 279 -22.56 4.06 -10.09
N THR A 280 -22.98 5.29 -10.34
CA THR A 280 -22.16 6.28 -11.08
C THR A 280 -20.93 6.67 -10.27
N LYS A 281 -19.95 7.30 -10.94
CA LYS A 281 -18.75 7.84 -10.27
C LYS A 281 -19.15 8.82 -9.17
N GLU A 282 -20.09 9.71 -9.45
CA GLU A 282 -20.59 10.74 -8.54
C GLU A 282 -21.33 10.13 -7.34
N TYR A 283 -22.11 9.06 -7.57
CA TYR A 283 -22.76 8.32 -6.49
C TYR A 283 -21.73 7.65 -5.56
N ILE A 284 -20.73 6.97 -6.13
CA ILE A 284 -19.66 6.30 -5.38
C ILE A 284 -18.88 7.34 -4.55
N LEU A 285 -18.44 8.43 -5.18
CA LEU A 285 -17.74 9.52 -4.51
C LEU A 285 -18.58 10.14 -3.38
N GLY A 286 -19.89 10.30 -3.58
CA GLY A 286 -20.80 10.77 -2.53
C GLY A 286 -20.90 9.83 -1.32
N GLN A 287 -20.84 8.50 -1.52
CA GLN A 287 -20.73 7.55 -0.39
C GLN A 287 -19.41 7.75 0.38
N LEU A 288 -18.29 7.94 -0.34
CA LEU A 288 -16.97 8.12 0.26
C LEU A 288 -16.84 9.47 0.99
N GLU A 289 -17.38 10.55 0.43
CA GLU A 289 -17.45 11.88 1.05
C GLU A 289 -18.32 11.84 2.32
N TYR A 290 -19.42 11.07 2.33
CA TYR A 290 -20.20 10.80 3.53
C TYR A 290 -19.36 10.05 4.58
N CYS A 291 -18.67 8.99 4.18
CA CYS A 291 -17.84 8.21 5.10
C CYS A 291 -16.73 9.05 5.73
N ALA A 292 -16.02 9.85 4.94
CA ALA A 292 -14.99 10.76 5.44
C ALA A 292 -15.53 11.79 6.45
N THR A 293 -16.76 12.28 6.23
CA THR A 293 -17.43 13.23 7.13
C THR A 293 -17.86 12.58 8.45
N HIS A 294 -18.33 11.34 8.40
CA HIS A 294 -19.03 10.71 9.53
C HIS A 294 -18.24 9.62 10.28
N TYR A 295 -17.09 9.18 9.74
CA TYR A 295 -16.17 8.22 10.37
C TYR A 295 -14.69 8.69 10.24
N PRO A 296 -14.37 9.96 10.57
CA PRO A 296 -13.10 10.61 10.17
C PRO A 296 -11.83 10.02 10.80
N ASP A 297 -11.96 9.24 11.87
CA ASP A 297 -10.86 8.58 12.59
C ASP A 297 -10.59 7.13 12.10
N THR A 298 -11.47 6.60 11.26
CA THR A 298 -11.54 5.18 10.89
C THR A 298 -11.70 4.94 9.39
N PHE A 299 -12.10 5.96 8.62
CA PHE A 299 -12.19 5.94 7.17
C PHE A 299 -10.80 6.09 6.50
N GLU A 300 -10.00 5.02 6.56
CA GLU A 300 -8.64 5.01 6.01
C GLU A 300 -8.54 4.42 4.59
N GLY A 301 -9.66 3.97 4.01
CA GLY A 301 -9.69 3.40 2.67
C GLY A 301 -11.06 2.93 2.18
N VAL A 302 -11.10 2.54 0.92
CA VAL A 302 -12.28 2.02 0.22
C VAL A 302 -12.06 0.59 -0.28
N PHE A 303 -13.09 -0.22 -0.20
CA PHE A 303 -13.19 -1.51 -0.88
C PHE A 303 -14.19 -1.38 -2.03
N LEU A 304 -13.69 -1.27 -3.25
CA LEU A 304 -14.47 -1.16 -4.48
C LEU A 304 -14.83 -2.57 -4.95
N ASP A 305 -16.05 -3.02 -4.65
CA ASP A 305 -16.51 -4.35 -5.03
C ASP A 305 -16.98 -4.42 -6.48
N GLU A 306 -16.94 -5.62 -7.06
CA GLU A 306 -17.18 -5.88 -8.49
C GLU A 306 -16.32 -5.00 -9.41
N PHE A 307 -15.05 -4.80 -9.03
CA PHE A 307 -14.07 -4.12 -9.86
C PHE A 307 -13.81 -4.95 -11.13
N ILE A 308 -13.44 -4.30 -12.23
CA ILE A 308 -13.13 -5.03 -13.46
C ILE A 308 -11.80 -5.76 -13.38
N ASN A 309 -11.71 -6.91 -14.02
CA ASN A 309 -10.42 -7.57 -14.25
C ASN A 309 -9.70 -7.07 -15.52
N GLY A 310 -10.39 -6.30 -16.37
CA GLY A 310 -9.82 -5.69 -17.58
C GLY A 310 -9.72 -6.63 -18.78
N TRP A 311 -10.12 -7.89 -18.66
CA TRP A 311 -10.08 -8.84 -19.77
C TRP A 311 -11.33 -8.76 -20.66
N GLY A 312 -11.18 -9.14 -21.93
CA GLY A 312 -12.29 -9.25 -22.88
C GLY A 312 -13.12 -7.96 -22.96
N THR A 313 -14.44 -8.08 -22.80
CA THR A 313 -15.38 -6.94 -22.86
C THR A 313 -15.33 -6.01 -21.64
N GLN A 314 -14.62 -6.36 -20.57
CA GLN A 314 -14.41 -5.46 -19.43
C GLN A 314 -13.32 -4.41 -19.71
N SER A 315 -12.38 -4.67 -20.62
CA SER A 315 -11.31 -3.74 -21.03
C SER A 315 -11.84 -2.36 -21.45
N GLU A 316 -12.99 -2.32 -22.14
CA GLU A 316 -13.65 -1.07 -22.58
C GLU A 316 -14.01 -0.13 -21.42
N ARG A 317 -14.13 -0.64 -20.20
CA ARG A 317 -14.55 0.09 -19.01
C ARG A 317 -13.36 0.66 -18.22
N LEU A 318 -12.13 0.31 -18.59
CA LEU A 318 -10.91 0.79 -17.95
C LEU A 318 -10.81 2.32 -17.85
N PRO A 319 -11.18 3.13 -18.88
CA PRO A 319 -11.13 4.59 -18.75
C PRO A 319 -12.04 5.14 -17.65
N TRP A 320 -13.20 4.52 -17.41
CA TRP A 320 -14.11 4.92 -16.33
C TRP A 320 -13.55 4.55 -14.95
N TYR A 321 -12.95 3.36 -14.81
CA TYR A 321 -12.27 2.98 -13.57
C TYR A 321 -11.04 3.84 -13.30
N LYS A 322 -10.31 4.27 -14.33
CA LYS A 322 -9.22 5.24 -14.18
C LYS A 322 -9.74 6.58 -13.65
N ASP A 323 -10.76 7.15 -14.27
CA ASP A 323 -11.40 8.39 -13.83
C ASP A 323 -11.93 8.29 -12.39
N LEU A 324 -12.55 7.17 -12.02
CA LEU A 324 -12.98 6.90 -10.64
C LEU A 324 -11.80 6.85 -9.65
N VAL A 325 -10.75 6.06 -9.94
CA VAL A 325 -9.59 5.88 -9.06
C VAL A 325 -8.79 7.19 -8.92
N ASP A 326 -8.55 7.90 -10.03
CA ASP A 326 -7.91 9.21 -10.02
C ASP A 326 -8.73 10.22 -9.20
N ALA A 327 -10.07 10.22 -9.32
CA ALA A 327 -10.96 11.11 -8.57
C ALA A 327 -11.06 10.79 -7.07
N ILE A 328 -10.92 9.52 -6.69
CA ILE A 328 -10.77 9.08 -5.27
C ILE A 328 -9.40 9.56 -4.77
N ARG A 329 -8.32 9.32 -5.51
CA ARG A 329 -6.97 9.70 -5.10
C ARG A 329 -6.81 11.21 -4.94
N ALA A 330 -7.40 12.00 -5.83
CA ALA A 330 -7.39 13.46 -5.76
C ALA A 330 -8.15 14.02 -4.52
N ARG A 331 -9.12 13.27 -3.97
CA ARG A 331 -9.88 13.66 -2.77
C ARG A 331 -9.22 13.25 -1.46
N PHE A 332 -8.68 12.04 -1.41
CA PHE A 332 -8.26 11.40 -0.15
C PHE A 332 -6.74 11.17 -0.04
N GLY A 333 -5.98 11.46 -1.11
CA GLY A 333 -4.52 11.43 -1.11
C GLY A 333 -3.90 10.02 -1.17
N LYS A 334 -2.56 9.98 -1.20
CA LYS A 334 -1.78 8.73 -1.35
C LYS A 334 -1.79 7.81 -0.11
N GLY A 335 -2.18 8.31 1.07
CA GLY A 335 -2.29 7.49 2.29
C GLY A 335 -3.61 6.71 2.42
N PHE A 336 -4.63 7.08 1.64
CA PHE A 336 -5.95 6.43 1.64
C PHE A 336 -5.91 5.13 0.83
N LEU A 337 -6.21 4.00 1.45
CA LEU A 337 -6.07 2.69 0.81
C LEU A 337 -7.21 2.45 -0.20
N ILE A 338 -6.88 2.20 -1.46
CA ILE A 338 -7.85 1.76 -2.48
C ILE A 338 -7.68 0.27 -2.71
N VAL A 339 -8.74 -0.51 -2.44
CA VAL A 339 -8.82 -1.94 -2.74
C VAL A 339 -9.81 -2.16 -3.88
N GLY A 340 -9.41 -2.85 -4.94
CA GLY A 340 -10.31 -3.25 -6.05
C GLY A 340 -10.56 -4.76 -6.04
N ASN A 341 -11.82 -5.19 -5.99
CA ASN A 341 -12.16 -6.61 -6.11
C ASN A 341 -12.37 -7.04 -7.57
N CYS A 342 -11.32 -7.55 -8.23
CA CYS A 342 -11.42 -8.18 -9.54
C CYS A 342 -12.13 -9.55 -9.49
N GLY A 343 -12.23 -10.19 -8.31
CA GLY A 343 -12.65 -11.59 -8.09
C GLY A 343 -11.79 -12.66 -8.79
N SER A 344 -10.81 -12.22 -9.57
CA SER A 344 -10.06 -12.99 -10.57
C SER A 344 -8.76 -12.24 -10.91
N ASN A 345 -7.83 -12.88 -11.63
CA ASN A 345 -6.59 -12.21 -12.06
C ASN A 345 -6.92 -10.95 -12.88
N CYS A 346 -6.11 -9.89 -12.77
CA CYS A 346 -6.36 -8.62 -13.46
C CYS A 346 -5.33 -8.41 -14.59
N SER A 347 -5.70 -7.67 -15.64
CA SER A 347 -4.82 -7.32 -16.77
C SER A 347 -3.71 -6.34 -16.37
N GLU A 348 -2.64 -6.24 -17.15
CA GLU A 348 -1.51 -5.33 -16.87
C GLU A 348 -1.97 -3.85 -16.86
N GLU A 349 -2.94 -3.51 -17.70
CA GLU A 349 -3.56 -2.18 -17.77
C GLU A 349 -4.46 -1.87 -16.55
N VAL A 350 -5.10 -2.88 -15.95
CA VAL A 350 -5.79 -2.71 -14.66
C VAL A 350 -4.78 -2.50 -13.55
N LEU A 351 -3.69 -3.29 -13.47
CA LEU A 351 -2.65 -3.13 -12.44
C LEU A 351 -1.90 -1.79 -12.48
N ALA A 352 -1.92 -1.12 -13.65
CA ALA A 352 -1.40 0.21 -13.88
C ALA A 352 -2.31 1.34 -13.36
N LEU A 353 -3.53 1.04 -12.90
CA LEU A 353 -4.34 1.97 -12.12
C LEU A 353 -3.72 2.19 -10.74
N ASP A 354 -3.98 3.36 -10.15
CA ASP A 354 -3.46 3.80 -8.85
C ASP A 354 -4.21 3.17 -7.65
N VAL A 355 -4.47 1.87 -7.75
CA VAL A 355 -5.09 1.01 -6.72
C VAL A 355 -3.98 0.28 -5.98
N ASP A 356 -4.09 0.25 -4.65
CA ASP A 356 -3.03 -0.26 -3.78
C ASP A 356 -3.06 -1.80 -3.71
N VAL A 357 -4.25 -2.38 -3.54
CA VAL A 357 -4.44 -3.84 -3.40
C VAL A 357 -5.58 -4.33 -4.30
N TYR A 358 -5.39 -5.47 -4.95
CA TYR A 358 -6.41 -6.17 -5.73
C TYR A 358 -6.82 -7.46 -5.02
N MET A 359 -8.12 -7.63 -4.77
CA MET A 359 -8.66 -8.98 -4.53
C MET A 359 -8.73 -9.68 -5.89
N SER A 360 -7.71 -10.50 -6.15
CA SER A 360 -7.38 -11.08 -7.46
C SER A 360 -7.67 -12.58 -7.56
N PHE A 361 -8.28 -13.16 -6.53
CA PHE A 361 -8.93 -14.45 -6.58
C PHE A 361 -10.03 -14.49 -5.54
N GLU A 362 -11.24 -14.86 -5.94
CA GLU A 362 -12.37 -15.09 -5.04
C GLU A 362 -13.17 -16.31 -5.52
N SER A 363 -12.86 -17.51 -5.00
CA SER A 363 -13.57 -18.74 -5.38
C SER A 363 -13.30 -19.92 -4.44
N THR A 364 -13.82 -21.10 -4.79
CA THR A 364 -13.61 -22.35 -4.06
C THR A 364 -12.14 -22.79 -4.06
N ALA A 365 -11.76 -23.57 -3.03
CA ALA A 365 -10.50 -24.29 -2.98
C ALA A 365 -10.28 -25.21 -4.20
N ALA A 366 -11.35 -25.80 -4.75
CA ALA A 366 -11.26 -26.61 -5.97
C ALA A 366 -10.83 -25.76 -7.18
N THR A 367 -11.46 -24.60 -7.39
CA THR A 367 -11.06 -23.62 -8.42
C THR A 367 -9.61 -23.18 -8.23
N TYR A 368 -9.20 -22.93 -6.97
CA TYR A 368 -7.85 -22.48 -6.64
C TYR A 368 -6.78 -23.52 -7.01
N LEU A 369 -7.08 -24.79 -6.77
CA LEU A 369 -6.15 -25.90 -6.99
C LEU A 369 -6.15 -26.45 -8.42
N ALA A 370 -7.20 -26.22 -9.21
CA ALA A 370 -7.39 -26.82 -10.55
C ALA A 370 -6.32 -26.48 -11.62
N ASP A 371 -5.45 -25.51 -11.35
CA ASP A 371 -4.23 -25.18 -12.10
C ASP A 371 -4.37 -25.16 -13.63
N ASN A 372 -5.20 -24.23 -14.14
CA ASN A 372 -5.41 -24.04 -15.57
C ASN A 372 -4.33 -23.11 -16.18
N PRO A 373 -3.40 -23.59 -17.02
CA PRO A 373 -2.33 -22.74 -17.58
C PRO A 373 -2.85 -21.72 -18.61
N ALA A 374 -4.05 -21.92 -19.17
CA ALA A 374 -4.69 -20.97 -20.08
C ALA A 374 -5.45 -19.84 -19.34
N SER A 375 -5.62 -19.97 -18.02
CA SER A 375 -6.19 -18.94 -17.15
C SER A 375 -5.52 -19.02 -15.76
N PRO A 376 -4.22 -18.71 -15.66
CA PRO A 376 -3.48 -18.85 -14.42
C PRO A 376 -3.98 -17.87 -13.37
N ILE A 377 -4.16 -18.31 -12.13
CA ILE A 377 -4.68 -17.46 -11.03
C ILE A 377 -3.73 -16.28 -10.74
N HIS A 378 -2.43 -16.48 -10.93
CA HIS A 378 -1.42 -15.45 -10.74
C HIS A 378 -0.48 -15.42 -11.97
N PRO A 379 -0.85 -14.70 -13.04
CA PRO A 379 -0.05 -14.60 -14.27
C PRO A 379 1.29 -13.88 -14.05
N ALA A 380 2.23 -14.11 -14.98
CA ALA A 380 3.60 -13.63 -14.86
C ALA A 380 3.76 -12.10 -14.78
N HIS A 381 2.81 -11.30 -15.27
CA HIS A 381 2.84 -9.85 -15.10
C HIS A 381 2.43 -9.42 -13.68
N MET A 382 1.48 -10.12 -13.04
CA MET A 382 1.15 -9.89 -11.63
C MET A 382 2.34 -10.22 -10.72
N ALA A 383 3.05 -11.32 -11.01
CA ALA A 383 4.23 -11.76 -10.25
C ALA A 383 5.42 -10.77 -10.27
N LYS A 384 5.40 -9.72 -11.11
CA LYS A 384 6.39 -8.63 -11.10
C LYS A 384 6.17 -7.65 -9.94
N HIS A 385 4.99 -7.64 -9.32
CA HIS A 385 4.62 -6.70 -8.27
C HIS A 385 4.80 -7.31 -6.87
N PRO A 386 4.95 -6.49 -5.81
CA PRO A 386 4.98 -6.99 -4.44
C PRO A 386 3.73 -7.79 -4.08
N GLY A 387 3.91 -8.91 -3.38
CA GLY A 387 2.81 -9.78 -2.91
C GLY A 387 1.72 -9.06 -2.11
N THR A 388 2.06 -7.96 -1.45
CA THR A 388 1.13 -7.07 -0.73
C THR A 388 0.12 -6.36 -1.63
N ARG A 389 0.32 -6.29 -2.96
CA ARG A 389 -0.72 -5.82 -3.89
C ARG A 389 -1.83 -6.85 -4.13
N PHE A 390 -1.72 -8.08 -3.63
CA PHE A 390 -2.62 -9.18 -3.98
C PHE A 390 -3.30 -9.81 -2.78
N TRP A 391 -4.61 -9.95 -2.90
CA TRP A 391 -5.49 -10.56 -1.91
C TRP A 391 -6.24 -11.74 -2.53
N HIS A 392 -6.05 -12.93 -1.98
CA HIS A 392 -6.79 -14.13 -2.36
C HIS A 392 -7.80 -14.51 -1.28
N VAL A 393 -9.02 -14.82 -1.72
CA VAL A 393 -10.13 -15.34 -0.92
C VAL A 393 -10.44 -16.76 -1.39
N VAL A 394 -10.26 -17.73 -0.51
CA VAL A 394 -10.50 -19.15 -0.81
C VAL A 394 -11.53 -19.71 0.18
N HIS A 395 -12.69 -20.11 -0.36
CA HIS A 395 -13.76 -20.75 0.40
C HIS A 395 -13.88 -22.26 0.09
N ASP A 396 -14.79 -22.98 0.75
CA ASP A 396 -14.93 -24.45 0.64
C ASP A 396 -13.62 -25.23 0.94
N VAL A 397 -12.82 -24.72 1.90
CA VAL A 397 -11.58 -25.35 2.35
C VAL A 397 -11.89 -26.51 3.30
N THR A 398 -11.18 -27.63 3.17
CA THR A 398 -11.43 -28.88 3.89
C THR A 398 -10.15 -29.45 4.52
N PRO A 399 -10.26 -30.36 5.51
CA PRO A 399 -9.12 -31.07 6.08
C PRO A 399 -8.24 -31.80 5.05
N ASP A 400 -8.79 -32.16 3.89
CA ASP A 400 -8.06 -32.88 2.83
C ASP A 400 -7.30 -31.94 1.87
N ASN A 401 -7.71 -30.67 1.76
CA ASN A 401 -7.17 -29.74 0.77
C ASN A 401 -6.40 -28.54 1.34
N TYR A 402 -6.53 -28.22 2.64
CA TYR A 402 -5.97 -26.99 3.21
C TYR A 402 -4.46 -26.83 2.97
N GLN A 403 -3.67 -27.91 3.10
CA GLN A 403 -2.21 -27.88 2.91
C GLN A 403 -1.84 -27.40 1.50
N GLN A 404 -2.58 -27.88 0.48
CA GLN A 404 -2.37 -27.51 -0.91
C GLN A 404 -2.76 -26.05 -1.16
N VAL A 405 -3.83 -25.56 -0.52
CA VAL A 405 -4.28 -24.16 -0.61
C VAL A 405 -3.22 -23.22 -0.02
N PHE A 406 -2.72 -23.51 1.19
CA PHE A 406 -1.66 -22.71 1.82
C PHE A 406 -0.36 -22.73 1.01
N ALA A 407 0.10 -23.92 0.59
CA ALA A 407 1.32 -24.06 -0.22
C ALA A 407 1.21 -23.32 -1.56
N LYS A 408 0.04 -23.31 -2.21
CA LYS A 408 -0.19 -22.57 -3.45
C LYS A 408 -0.23 -21.05 -3.23
N ALA A 409 -0.84 -20.56 -2.16
CA ALA A 409 -0.77 -19.14 -1.80
C ALA A 409 0.66 -18.68 -1.51
N GLU A 410 1.46 -19.54 -0.86
CA GLU A 410 2.87 -19.29 -0.55
C GLU A 410 3.75 -19.31 -1.79
N SER A 411 3.56 -20.26 -2.73
CA SER A 411 4.34 -20.32 -3.97
C SER A 411 4.13 -19.13 -4.91
N MET A 412 2.98 -18.46 -4.79
CA MET A 412 2.66 -17.22 -5.52
C MET A 412 3.01 -15.95 -4.73
N GLY A 413 3.57 -16.07 -3.51
CA GLY A 413 4.01 -14.94 -2.70
C GLY A 413 2.89 -14.02 -2.21
N ILE A 414 1.65 -14.51 -2.07
CA ILE A 414 0.46 -13.67 -1.81
C ILE A 414 0.51 -13.06 -0.41
N GLY A 415 0.42 -11.72 -0.35
CA GLY A 415 0.53 -10.95 0.90
C GLY A 415 -0.74 -10.94 1.72
N HIS A 416 -1.92 -10.94 1.10
CA HIS A 416 -3.22 -10.89 1.80
C HIS A 416 -4.02 -12.16 1.56
N LEU A 417 -4.43 -12.83 2.63
CA LEU A 417 -5.11 -14.12 2.53
C LEU A 417 -6.35 -14.17 3.42
N TYR A 418 -7.46 -14.64 2.84
CA TYR A 418 -8.62 -15.14 3.56
C TYR A 418 -8.90 -16.58 3.13
N ILE A 419 -8.95 -17.47 4.11
CA ILE A 419 -9.27 -18.89 3.93
C ILE A 419 -10.44 -19.19 4.85
N THR A 420 -11.47 -19.86 4.32
CA THR A 420 -12.65 -20.25 5.09
C THR A 420 -13.17 -21.64 4.70
N ASP A 421 -13.66 -22.37 5.68
CA ASP A 421 -14.43 -23.61 5.50
C ASP A 421 -15.94 -23.35 5.31
N GLY A 422 -16.35 -22.08 5.31
CA GLY A 422 -17.65 -21.63 4.83
C GLY A 422 -17.88 -21.98 3.36
N LYS A 423 -19.14 -22.21 2.99
CA LYS A 423 -19.54 -22.64 1.65
C LYS A 423 -20.40 -21.61 0.94
N LEU A 424 -20.33 -21.61 -0.40
CA LEU A 424 -21.25 -20.87 -1.25
C LEU A 424 -22.29 -21.82 -1.85
N VAL A 425 -23.57 -21.63 -1.53
CA VAL A 425 -24.69 -22.38 -2.11
C VAL A 425 -25.61 -21.39 -2.82
N MET A 426 -25.77 -21.54 -4.13
CA MET A 426 -26.61 -20.68 -4.95
C MET A 426 -28.09 -21.07 -4.79
N GLY A 427 -28.92 -20.09 -4.43
CA GLY A 427 -30.38 -20.20 -4.41
C GLY A 427 -31.02 -19.62 -5.68
N GLU A 428 -32.35 -19.42 -5.65
CA GLU A 428 -33.10 -18.83 -6.78
C GLU A 428 -32.65 -17.41 -7.15
N GLY A 429 -32.12 -16.64 -6.19
CA GLY A 429 -31.54 -15.31 -6.41
C GLY A 429 -30.12 -15.32 -7.02
N GLY A 430 -29.55 -16.50 -7.28
CA GLY A 430 -28.21 -16.67 -7.85
C GLY A 430 -27.11 -16.07 -6.99
N GLN A 431 -26.04 -15.59 -7.63
CA GLN A 431 -24.88 -14.98 -6.94
C GLN A 431 -25.23 -13.72 -6.13
N TRP A 432 -26.37 -13.09 -6.41
CA TRP A 432 -26.81 -11.86 -5.73
C TRP A 432 -27.50 -12.13 -4.39
N GLN A 433 -28.10 -13.31 -4.22
CA GLN A 433 -28.74 -13.76 -2.99
C GLN A 433 -28.54 -15.29 -2.84
N PRO A 434 -27.35 -15.75 -2.44
CA PRO A 434 -27.09 -17.17 -2.21
C PRO A 434 -27.75 -17.66 -0.92
N ASP A 435 -28.22 -18.91 -0.92
CA ASP A 435 -28.84 -19.57 0.25
C ASP A 435 -27.84 -19.77 1.40
N VAL A 436 -26.57 -19.97 1.06
CA VAL A 436 -25.45 -20.01 2.02
C VAL A 436 -24.33 -19.14 1.49
N ASN A 437 -23.89 -18.17 2.30
CA ASN A 437 -22.82 -17.25 1.99
C ASN A 437 -21.56 -17.59 2.84
N PRO A 438 -20.39 -17.85 2.24
CA PRO A 438 -19.16 -18.21 2.97
C PRO A 438 -18.61 -17.07 3.85
N TYR A 439 -19.15 -15.86 3.70
CA TYR A 439 -18.76 -14.64 4.42
C TYR A 439 -19.78 -14.21 5.49
N ALA A 440 -20.80 -15.01 5.76
CA ALA A 440 -21.80 -14.73 6.79
C ALA A 440 -21.28 -14.91 8.23
N VAL A 441 -20.18 -15.65 8.41
CA VAL A 441 -19.54 -15.92 9.70
C VAL A 441 -18.01 -15.95 9.54
N ALA A 442 -17.29 -15.78 10.64
CA ALA A 442 -15.83 -16.00 10.64
C ALA A 442 -15.51 -17.49 10.42
N PRO A 443 -14.33 -17.84 9.85
CA PRO A 443 -13.89 -19.22 9.68
C PRO A 443 -13.92 -19.99 11.00
N SER A 444 -14.06 -21.31 10.91
CA SER A 444 -14.02 -22.15 12.11
C SER A 444 -12.63 -22.14 12.77
N GLN A 445 -12.57 -22.62 14.02
CA GLN A 445 -11.36 -22.54 14.83
C GLN A 445 -10.17 -23.31 14.21
N TRP A 446 -10.42 -24.43 13.51
CA TRP A 446 -9.33 -25.23 12.93
C TRP A 446 -8.64 -24.49 11.77
N ILE A 447 -9.38 -23.75 10.94
CA ILE A 447 -8.82 -22.83 9.94
C ILE A 447 -8.05 -21.70 10.64
N ALA A 448 -8.62 -21.10 11.68
CA ALA A 448 -7.99 -20.01 12.42
C ALA A 448 -6.66 -20.41 13.08
N ASP A 449 -6.57 -21.65 13.56
CA ASP A 449 -5.34 -22.20 14.15
C ASP A 449 -4.25 -22.46 13.11
N LEU A 450 -4.61 -22.74 11.84
CA LEU A 450 -3.67 -22.91 10.73
C LEU A 450 -3.17 -21.58 10.15
N LEU A 451 -4.02 -20.54 10.15
CA LEU A 451 -3.65 -19.19 9.70
C LEU A 451 -2.54 -18.58 10.56
N ARG A 452 -2.59 -18.71 11.89
CA ARG A 452 -1.60 -18.13 12.82
C ARG A 452 -0.13 -18.52 12.54
N PRO A 453 0.24 -19.80 12.34
CA PRO A 453 1.60 -20.18 11.97
C PRO A 453 1.91 -19.85 10.51
N TRP A 454 0.94 -19.84 9.58
CA TRP A 454 1.17 -19.42 8.20
C TRP A 454 1.60 -17.94 8.09
N LEU A 455 0.92 -17.05 8.83
CA LEU A 455 1.26 -15.62 8.94
C LEU A 455 2.70 -15.40 9.43
N ARG A 456 3.22 -16.32 10.23
CA ARG A 456 4.57 -16.29 10.80
C ARG A 456 5.61 -17.04 9.96
N GLY A 457 5.23 -17.65 8.83
CA GLY A 457 6.13 -18.46 8.00
C GLY A 457 6.57 -19.78 8.64
N VAL A 458 5.78 -20.35 9.56
CA VAL A 458 6.13 -21.58 10.31
C VAL A 458 5.06 -22.68 10.24
N LEU A 459 4.12 -22.61 9.29
CA LEU A 459 3.09 -23.64 9.12
C LEU A 459 3.70 -25.01 8.81
N ASP A 460 4.61 -25.10 7.84
CA ASP A 460 5.26 -26.37 7.47
C ASP A 460 6.05 -26.98 8.63
N THR A 461 6.77 -26.16 9.38
CA THR A 461 7.50 -26.58 10.60
C THR A 461 6.54 -27.15 11.64
N ARG A 462 5.37 -26.54 11.83
CA ARG A 462 4.32 -27.05 12.73
C ARG A 462 3.76 -28.38 12.24
N LEU A 463 3.39 -28.46 10.96
CA LEU A 463 2.81 -29.68 10.37
C LEU A 463 3.80 -30.85 10.41
N LEU A 464 5.09 -30.60 10.16
CA LEU A 464 6.15 -31.59 10.31
C LEU A 464 6.30 -32.06 11.77
N ALA A 465 6.25 -31.14 12.74
CA ALA A 465 6.31 -31.49 14.16
C ALA A 465 5.10 -32.33 14.61
N GLU A 466 3.89 -31.99 14.17
CA GLU A 466 2.68 -32.77 14.43
C GLU A 466 2.77 -34.17 13.79
N ALA A 467 3.24 -34.27 12.55
CA ALA A 467 3.44 -35.55 11.87
C ALA A 467 4.52 -36.43 12.57
N LEU A 468 5.61 -35.82 13.04
CA LEU A 468 6.65 -36.52 13.81
C LEU A 468 6.12 -37.00 15.17
N ALA A 469 5.37 -36.17 15.90
CA ALA A 469 4.76 -36.56 17.17
C ALA A 469 3.80 -37.74 17.00
N ASN A 470 2.94 -37.73 15.96
CA ASN A 470 2.04 -38.83 15.65
C ASN A 470 2.80 -40.14 15.30
N ARG A 471 3.93 -40.03 14.58
CA ARG A 471 4.81 -41.19 14.31
C ARG A 471 5.46 -41.73 15.57
N VAL A 472 5.92 -40.87 16.48
CA VAL A 472 6.47 -41.29 17.79
C VAL A 472 5.39 -42.01 18.61
N ALA A 473 4.20 -41.43 18.76
CA ALA A 473 3.10 -42.07 19.50
C ALA A 473 2.67 -43.42 18.90
N THR A 474 2.72 -43.56 17.56
CA THR A 474 2.45 -44.83 16.86
C THR A 474 3.55 -45.86 17.13
N LEU A 475 4.82 -45.44 17.19
CA LEU A 475 5.93 -46.32 17.53
C LEU A 475 5.90 -46.73 19.01
N GLU A 476 5.55 -45.83 19.93
CA GLU A 476 5.41 -46.12 21.36
C GLU A 476 4.26 -47.09 21.64
N SER A 477 3.10 -46.88 21.01
CA SER A 477 1.94 -47.79 21.11
C SER A 477 2.18 -49.13 20.41
N GLY A 478 2.92 -49.16 19.29
CA GLY A 478 3.37 -50.41 18.65
C GLY A 478 4.40 -51.17 19.49
N ALA A 479 5.36 -50.48 20.09
CA ALA A 479 6.36 -51.06 20.99
C ALA A 479 5.74 -51.63 22.27
N ALA A 480 4.65 -51.04 22.77
CA ALA A 480 3.87 -51.58 23.88
C ALA A 480 3.19 -52.94 23.55
N GLY A 481 2.99 -53.27 22.27
CA GLY A 481 2.51 -54.58 21.81
C GLY A 481 3.63 -55.57 21.48
N GLY A 482 4.77 -55.09 20.97
CA GLY A 482 5.93 -55.87 20.52
C GLY A 482 6.95 -56.23 21.62
N GLY A 483 6.49 -56.51 22.83
CA GLY A 483 7.38 -56.89 23.93
C GLY A 483 8.00 -58.28 23.70
N VAL A 484 9.29 -58.34 23.37
CA VAL A 484 10.05 -59.59 23.22
C VAL A 484 9.92 -60.40 24.51
N LYS A 485 9.18 -61.52 24.46
CA LYS A 485 9.05 -62.41 25.61
C LYS A 485 10.23 -63.35 25.63
N ALA A 486 11.20 -63.04 26.49
CA ALA A 486 12.23 -63.98 26.90
C ALA A 486 11.61 -65.03 27.83
N SER A 487 11.63 -66.30 27.42
CA SER A 487 11.37 -67.44 28.31
C SER A 487 12.63 -68.28 28.47
N ASP A 488 13.02 -68.53 29.72
CA ASP A 488 14.04 -69.50 30.06
C ASP A 488 13.38 -70.88 30.18
N ASN A 489 13.89 -71.83 29.40
CA ASN A 489 13.34 -73.18 29.33
C ASN A 489 13.99 -74.14 30.37
N GLY A 490 14.79 -73.61 31.31
CA GLY A 490 15.37 -74.35 32.43
C GLY A 490 16.57 -75.23 32.06
N ASN A 491 17.02 -75.15 30.81
CA ASN A 491 18.12 -75.91 30.22
C ASN A 491 19.25 -75.00 29.70
N GLY A 492 19.35 -73.78 30.23
CA GLY A 492 20.41 -72.82 29.91
C GLY A 492 20.27 -72.12 28.55
N THR A 493 19.11 -72.25 27.89
CA THR A 493 18.83 -71.59 26.60
C THR A 493 17.62 -70.68 26.71
N VAL A 494 17.80 -69.37 26.50
CA VAL A 494 16.73 -68.39 26.46
C VAL A 494 16.16 -68.33 25.04
N THR A 495 14.85 -68.49 24.89
CA THR A 495 14.15 -68.29 23.62
C THR A 495 13.57 -66.88 23.60
N LEU A 496 13.89 -66.12 22.54
CA LEU A 496 13.30 -64.80 22.28
C LEU A 496 12.27 -64.96 21.17
N THR A 497 11.00 -64.72 21.49
CA THR A 497 9.92 -64.68 20.50
C THR A 497 9.61 -63.22 20.18
N LEU A 498 9.68 -62.87 18.89
CA LEU A 498 9.29 -61.59 18.30
C LEU A 498 7.79 -61.59 17.97
#